data_AF-A0A498H5D9-F1
#
_entry.id   AF-A0A498H5D9-F1
#
_cell.length_a   1.000
_cell.length_b   1.000
_cell.length_c   1.000
_cell.angle_alpha   90.00
_cell.angle_beta   90.00
_cell.angle_gamma   90.00
#
_symmetry.space_group_name_H-M   'P 1'
#
loop_
_entity.id
_entity.type
_entity.pdbx_description
1 polymer ?
#
loop_
_entity_poly.entity_id
_entity_poly.type
_entity_poly.pdbx_seq_one_letter_code
_entity_poly.pdbx_strand_id
1 'polypeptide(L)'
;MKLLVSIIFFVKYVWLFGPETPIKNQIDAFGDYDVICGNINPPLFLNSTYEEVLELCRENIEEGIDSPGGYILAPGCEFPLDAPPIKVMAMMDAAEMYGSYI
;
A
#
# COMPACT_ATOMS: atom_id res chain seq x y z
N MET A 1 -2.74 33.42 30.18
CA MET A 1 -3.31 33.06 28.86
C MET A 1 -3.09 31.57 28.70
N LYS A 2 -4.17 30.79 28.61
CA LYS A 2 -4.18 29.33 28.82
C LYS A 2 -3.30 28.63 27.78
N LEU A 3 -2.33 27.82 28.23
CA LEU A 3 -1.80 26.72 27.44
C LEU A 3 -2.98 25.80 27.13
N LEU A 4 -3.57 25.96 25.95
CA LEU A 4 -4.32 24.89 25.32
C LEU A 4 -3.27 23.87 24.90
N VAL A 5 -3.05 22.89 25.77
CA VAL A 5 -2.50 21.60 25.40
C VAL A 5 -3.38 21.14 24.25
N SER A 6 -2.89 21.28 23.02
CA SER A 6 -3.47 20.62 21.87
C SER A 6 -3.41 19.13 22.18
N ILE A 7 -4.54 18.57 22.62
CA ILE A 7 -4.73 17.14 22.61
C ILE A 7 -4.80 16.79 21.13
N ILE A 8 -3.64 16.65 20.51
CA ILE A 8 -3.49 16.08 19.18
C ILE A 8 -3.79 14.60 19.42
N PHE A 9 -5.01 14.20 19.08
CA PHE A 9 -5.26 12.79 18.83
C PHE A 9 -4.34 12.41 17.66
N PHE A 10 -3.19 11.80 17.96
CA PHE A 10 -2.31 11.15 16.98
C PHE A 10 -3.02 9.86 16.48
N VAL A 11 -4.24 10.01 15.99
CA VAL A 11 -4.95 8.92 15.32
C VAL A 11 -4.47 8.98 13.88
N LYS A 12 -3.62 8.01 13.52
CA LYS A 12 -3.32 7.74 12.12
C LYS A 12 -4.49 6.98 11.52
N TYR A 13 -4.95 7.43 10.37
CA TYR A 13 -5.83 6.65 9.51
C TYR A 13 -4.99 5.76 8.58
N VAL A 14 -5.63 4.70 8.09
CA VAL A 14 -5.09 3.89 6.99
C VAL A 14 -6.00 4.15 5.81
N TRP A 15 -5.46 4.75 4.76
CA TRP A 15 -6.20 5.04 3.54
C TRP A 15 -5.95 3.96 2.50
N LEU A 16 -7.02 3.28 2.08
CA LEU A 16 -6.98 2.37 0.94
C LEU A 16 -7.48 3.12 -0.30
N PHE A 17 -6.65 3.20 -1.33
CA PHE A 17 -6.99 3.83 -2.59
C PHE A 17 -7.03 2.82 -3.74
N GLY A 18 -7.88 3.07 -4.73
CA GLY A 18 -7.93 2.27 -5.95
C GLY A 18 -6.80 2.61 -6.94
N PRO A 19 -6.61 1.77 -7.97
CA PRO A 19 -5.56 1.93 -8.98
C PRO A 19 -5.70 3.21 -9.82
N GLU A 20 -6.86 3.87 -9.80
CA GLU A 20 -7.14 5.11 -10.51
C GLU A 20 -6.38 6.33 -9.97
N THR A 21 -5.83 6.24 -8.76
CA THR A 21 -5.05 7.33 -8.14
C THR A 21 -3.58 6.91 -7.99
N PRO A 22 -2.60 7.63 -8.54
CA PRO A 22 -1.18 7.27 -8.35
C PRO A 22 -0.74 7.37 -6.88
N ILE A 23 0.10 6.43 -6.41
CA ILE A 23 0.60 6.39 -5.01
C ILE A 23 1.22 7.72 -4.59
N LYS A 24 2.05 8.31 -5.46
CA LYS A 24 2.67 9.61 -5.20
C LYS A 24 1.67 10.71 -4.84
N ASN A 25 0.56 10.79 -5.57
CA ASN A 25 -0.47 11.80 -5.29
C ASN A 25 -1.19 11.53 -3.96
N GLN A 26 -1.32 10.26 -3.57
CA GLN A 26 -1.90 9.87 -2.28
C GLN A 26 -0.96 10.26 -1.13
N ILE A 27 0.35 10.01 -1.29
CA ILE A 27 1.39 10.43 -0.33
C ILE A 27 1.41 11.96 -0.20
N ASP A 28 1.42 12.69 -1.32
CA ASP A 28 1.43 14.16 -1.31
C ASP A 28 0.21 14.74 -0.56
N ALA A 29 -0.94 14.05 -0.61
CA ALA A 29 -2.18 14.51 0.01
C ALA A 29 -2.33 14.10 1.49
N PHE A 30 -1.86 12.91 1.87
CA PHE A 30 -2.17 12.30 3.19
C PHE A 30 -0.95 11.72 3.92
N GLY A 31 0.16 11.49 3.22
CA GLY A 31 1.31 10.74 3.70
C GLY A 31 2.08 11.40 4.86
N ASP A 32 1.92 12.71 5.09
CA ASP A 32 2.56 13.38 6.25
C ASP A 32 1.98 12.93 7.60
N TYR A 33 0.72 12.49 7.62
CA TYR A 33 -0.01 12.18 8.85
C TYR A 33 -0.53 10.75 8.90
N ASP A 34 -0.88 10.17 7.76
CA ASP A 34 -1.60 8.89 7.68
C ASP A 34 -0.83 7.82 6.90
N VAL A 35 -1.22 6.56 7.10
CA VAL A 35 -0.65 5.42 6.39
C VAL A 35 -1.34 5.27 5.03
N ILE A 36 -0.55 5.12 3.97
CA ILE A 36 -1.05 4.81 2.64
C ILE A 36 -1.09 3.29 2.45
N CYS A 37 -2.17 2.78 1.86
CA CYS A 37 -2.37 1.35 1.62
C CYS A 37 -2.90 1.15 0.19
N GLY A 38 -2.38 0.15 -0.51
CA GLY A 38 -2.77 -0.12 -1.90
C GLY A 38 -1.65 0.16 -2.89
N ASN A 39 -1.90 0.13 -4.20
CA ASN A 39 -3.21 0.18 -4.87
C ASN A 39 -3.28 -0.74 -6.09
N ILE A 40 -2.65 -1.92 -6.00
CA ILE A 40 -2.53 -2.85 -7.13
C ILE A 40 -3.90 -3.19 -7.70
N ASN A 41 -4.04 -3.07 -9.02
CA ASN A 41 -5.29 -3.29 -9.72
C ASN A 41 -5.78 -4.75 -9.56
N PRO A 42 -6.92 -5.02 -8.87
CA PRO A 42 -7.34 -6.39 -8.52
C PRO A 42 -7.45 -7.39 -9.68
N PRO A 43 -7.94 -7.04 -10.89
CA PRO A 43 -8.02 -7.98 -12.02
C PRO A 43 -6.66 -8.53 -12.47
N LEU A 44 -5.53 -7.91 -12.13
CA LEU A 44 -4.21 -8.42 -12.45
C LEU A 44 -3.90 -9.73 -11.71
N PHE A 45 -4.40 -9.91 -10.48
CA PHE A 45 -4.21 -11.16 -9.75
C PHE A 45 -4.87 -12.37 -10.43
N LEU A 46 -5.91 -12.15 -11.26
CA LEU A 46 -6.58 -13.21 -12.01
C LEU A 46 -5.82 -13.60 -13.28
N ASN A 47 -5.18 -12.63 -13.94
CA ASN A 47 -4.69 -12.79 -15.31
C ASN A 47 -3.17 -12.87 -15.42
N SER A 48 -2.44 -12.43 -14.41
CA SER A 48 -0.98 -12.40 -14.43
C SER A 48 -0.35 -13.71 -13.97
N THR A 49 0.95 -13.92 -14.18
CA THR A 49 1.75 -15.01 -13.61
C THR A 49 2.17 -14.72 -12.17
N TYR A 50 2.87 -15.64 -11.50
CA TYR A 50 3.39 -15.37 -10.15
C TYR A 50 4.45 -14.27 -10.20
N GLU A 51 5.36 -14.37 -11.18
CA GLU A 51 6.47 -13.45 -11.41
C GLU A 51 5.99 -12.04 -11.75
N GLU A 52 4.94 -11.94 -12.57
CA GLU A 52 4.31 -10.65 -12.88
C GLU A 52 3.67 -10.01 -11.64
N VAL A 53 3.03 -10.79 -10.76
CA VAL A 53 2.47 -10.26 -9.52
C VAL A 53 3.57 -9.83 -8.55
N LEU A 54 4.65 -10.62 -8.44
CA LEU A 54 5.83 -10.26 -7.65
C LEU A 54 6.39 -8.90 -8.10
N GLU A 55 6.53 -8.70 -9.42
CA GLU A 55 7.04 -7.46 -9.99
C GLU A 55 6.09 -6.28 -9.78
N LEU A 56 4.78 -6.47 -10.00
CA LEU A 56 3.77 -5.45 -9.69
C LEU A 56 3.82 -5.02 -8.22
N CYS A 57 4.06 -5.97 -7.30
CA CYS A 57 4.20 -5.67 -5.88
C CYS A 57 5.51 -4.93 -5.58
N ARG A 58 6.62 -5.30 -6.22
CA ARG A 58 7.90 -4.59 -6.09
C ARG A 58 7.76 -3.13 -6.51
N GLU A 59 7.21 -2.88 -7.70
CA GLU A 59 6.99 -1.52 -8.20
C GLU A 59 6.10 -0.71 -7.27
N ASN A 60 5.01 -1.31 -6.79
CA ASN A 60 4.08 -0.64 -5.89
C ASN A 60 4.71 -0.31 -4.52
N ILE A 61 5.52 -1.23 -3.98
CA ILE A 61 6.33 -0.97 -2.79
C ILE A 61 7.29 0.19 -3.04
N GLU A 62 8.06 0.19 -4.13
CA GLU A 62 9.03 1.24 -4.42
C GLU A 62 8.41 2.64 -4.52
N GLU A 63 7.18 2.76 -5.01
CA GLU A 63 6.46 4.03 -5.02
C GLU A 63 5.98 4.47 -3.63
N GLY A 64 5.63 3.49 -2.77
CA GLY A 64 4.98 3.73 -1.49
C GLY A 64 5.92 3.82 -0.29
N ILE A 65 7.03 3.10 -0.34
CA ILE A 65 7.89 2.77 0.82
C ILE A 65 8.40 4.04 1.52
N ASP A 66 8.71 5.11 0.82
CA ASP A 66 9.21 6.34 1.46
C ASP A 66 8.11 7.28 2.01
N SER A 67 6.85 6.84 2.07
CA SER A 67 5.76 7.62 2.65
C SER A 67 6.02 7.94 4.13
N PRO A 68 6.03 9.23 4.56
CA PRO A 68 6.38 9.61 5.94
C PRO A 68 5.50 8.97 7.02
N GLY A 69 4.22 8.76 6.70
CA GLY A 69 3.21 8.18 7.56
C GLY A 69 3.28 6.66 7.64
N GLY A 70 4.01 6.03 6.71
CA GLY A 70 4.11 4.60 6.48
C GLY A 70 3.32 4.15 5.26
N TYR A 71 3.60 2.93 4.82
CA TYR A 71 2.99 2.32 3.64
C TYR A 71 2.68 0.84 3.87
N ILE A 72 1.57 0.36 3.29
CA ILE A 72 1.13 -1.03 3.33
C ILE A 72 0.85 -1.51 1.90
N LEU A 73 1.53 -2.57 1.49
CA LEU A 73 1.22 -3.27 0.25
C LEU A 73 -0.18 -3.89 0.33
N ALA A 74 -1.04 -3.55 -0.64
CA ALA A 74 -2.37 -4.14 -0.76
C ALA A 74 -2.91 -4.04 -2.20
N PRO A 75 -3.94 -4.82 -2.57
CA PRO A 75 -4.78 -4.50 -3.72
C PRO A 75 -5.47 -3.16 -3.47
N GLY A 76 -5.88 -2.44 -4.53
CA GLY A 76 -6.64 -1.20 -4.39
C GLY A 76 -8.09 -1.38 -3.92
N CYS A 77 -8.50 -2.62 -3.62
CA CYS A 77 -9.85 -3.02 -3.18
C CYS A 77 -9.74 -4.38 -2.44
N GLU A 78 -10.80 -5.19 -2.42
CA GLU A 78 -10.69 -6.59 -2.00
C GLU A 78 -9.80 -7.43 -2.94
N PHE A 79 -9.15 -8.44 -2.37
CA PHE A 79 -8.45 -9.45 -3.15
C PHE A 79 -9.48 -10.34 -3.89
N PRO A 80 -9.32 -10.62 -5.20
CA PRO A 80 -10.31 -11.40 -5.95
C PRO A 80 -10.49 -12.81 -5.39
N LEU A 81 -11.74 -13.25 -5.22
CA LEU A 81 -12.07 -14.57 -4.66
C LEU A 81 -11.57 -15.74 -5.52
N ASP A 82 -11.52 -15.55 -6.84
CA ASP A 82 -11.12 -16.58 -7.80
C ASP A 82 -9.61 -16.58 -8.08
N ALA A 83 -8.86 -15.63 -7.50
CA ALA A 83 -7.41 -15.58 -7.68
C ALA A 83 -6.74 -16.76 -6.95
N PRO A 84 -5.87 -17.53 -7.63
CA PRO A 84 -5.22 -18.67 -6.99
C PRO A 84 -4.34 -18.25 -5.79
N PRO A 85 -4.22 -19.07 -4.72
CA PRO A 85 -3.44 -18.71 -3.54
C PRO A 85 -1.97 -18.36 -3.80
N ILE A 86 -1.38 -18.87 -4.88
CA ILE A 86 -0.01 -18.55 -5.31
C ILE A 86 0.18 -17.04 -5.57
N LYS A 87 -0.90 -16.30 -5.83
CA LYS A 87 -0.88 -14.85 -6.01
C LYS A 87 -0.69 -14.10 -4.70
N VAL A 88 -1.29 -14.60 -3.62
CA VAL A 88 -1.05 -14.08 -2.27
C VAL A 88 0.38 -14.40 -1.85
N MET A 89 0.89 -15.60 -2.17
CA MET A 89 2.30 -15.93 -1.95
C MET A 89 3.24 -14.93 -2.64
N ALA A 90 2.98 -14.58 -3.90
CA ALA A 90 3.77 -13.57 -4.62
C ALA A 90 3.79 -12.21 -3.89
N MET A 91 2.66 -11.78 -3.33
CA MET A 91 2.60 -10.55 -2.53
C MET A 91 3.44 -10.64 -1.25
N MET A 92 3.36 -11.78 -0.55
CA MET A 92 4.14 -12.02 0.67
C MET A 92 5.64 -12.02 0.38
N ASP A 93 6.06 -12.74 -0.67
CA ASP A 93 7.45 -12.81 -1.10
C ASP A 93 7.98 -11.43 -1.49
N ALA A 94 7.18 -10.63 -2.23
CA ALA A 94 7.55 -9.26 -2.55
C ALA A 94 7.69 -8.37 -1.30
N ALA A 95 6.77 -8.49 -0.34
CA ALA A 95 6.84 -7.74 0.92
C ALA A 95 8.09 -8.11 1.74
N GLU A 96 8.47 -9.39 1.79
CA GLU A 96 9.68 -9.84 2.47
C GLU A 96 10.96 -9.35 1.76
N MET A 97 10.99 -9.44 0.42
CA MET A 97 12.17 -9.09 -0.38
C MET A 97 12.40 -7.57 -0.51
N TYR A 98 11.33 -6.79 -0.64
CA TYR A 98 11.40 -5.37 -1.00
C TYR A 98 10.79 -4.42 0.04
N GLY A 99 9.99 -4.93 0.97
CA GLY A 99 9.29 -4.13 1.98
C GLY A 99 10.09 -3.85 3.26
N SER A 100 11.35 -4.27 3.33
CA SER A 100 12.22 -4.05 4.50
C SER A 100 13.15 -2.85 4.29
N TYR A 101 13.10 -1.88 5.20
CA TYR A 101 14.05 -0.77 5.27
C TYR A 101 15.31 -1.23 6.01
N ILE A 102 16.50 -0.78 5.56
CA ILE A 102 17.78 -0.93 6.26
C ILE A 102 18.06 0.33 7.09
#